data_AF-A0A2V5PRM1-F1
#
_entry.id   AF-A0A2V5PRM1-F1
#
_cell.length_a   1.000
_cell.length_b   1.000
_cell.length_c   1.000
_cell.angle_alpha   90.00
_cell.angle_beta   90.00
_cell.angle_gamma   90.00
#
_symmetry.space_group_name_H-M   'P 1'
#
loop_
_entity.id
_entity.type
_entity.pdbx_description
1 polymer ?
#
loop_
_entity_poly.entity_id
_entity_poly.type
_entity_poly.pdbx_seq_one_letter_code
_entity_poly.pdbx_strand_id
1 'polypeptide(L)' 'MRKQIEDEFTELPISRQRKYQLRMQRDRRCTECGQPAVQGSRCLKHLVKARERQRKKRGLKRRYYGTLSYKLQAAA' A
#
# COMPACT_ATOMS: atom_id res chain seq x y z
N MET A 1 4.01 20.56 19.34
CA MET A 1 4.58 19.42 18.58
C MET A 1 3.92 18.13 19.04
N ARG A 2 3.55 17.22 18.12
CA ARG A 2 3.10 15.88 18.54
C ARG A 2 4.29 15.11 19.11
N LYS A 3 4.08 14.31 20.16
CA LYS A 3 5.10 13.41 20.72
C LYS A 3 5.63 12.49 19.61
N GLN A 4 6.94 12.27 19.61
CA GLN A 4 7.57 11.35 18.68
C GLN A 4 7.17 9.92 19.05
N ILE A 5 6.92 9.10 18.02
CA ILE A 5 6.64 7.66 18.22
C ILE A 5 7.97 6.97 18.47
N GLU A 6 8.12 6.42 19.67
CA GLU A 6 9.24 5.60 20.10
C GLU A 6 8.88 4.12 19.91
N ASP A 7 9.63 3.43 19.05
CA ASP A 7 9.51 1.99 18.82
C ASP A 7 10.84 1.40 18.31
N GLU A 8 10.84 0.12 17.99
CA GLU A 8 11.96 -0.64 17.42
C GLU A 8 12.58 -0.04 16.15
N PHE A 9 11.88 0.88 15.46
CA PHE A 9 12.40 1.54 14.26
C PHE A 9 13.03 2.91 14.57
N THR A 10 12.92 3.42 15.80
CA THR A 10 13.36 4.78 16.16
C THR A 10 14.86 4.96 16.00
N GLU A 11 15.67 3.97 16.37
CA GLU A 11 17.14 4.06 16.31
C GLU A 11 17.71 3.73 14.93
N LEU A 12 16.90 3.17 14.03
CA LEU A 12 17.38 2.78 12.71
C LEU A 12 17.85 4.01 11.90
N PRO A 13 18.99 3.91 11.18
CA PRO A 13 19.55 4.99 10.36
C PRO A 13 18.82 5.09 9.01
N ILE A 14 17.49 5.19 9.05
CA ILE A 14 16.62 5.25 7.88
C ILE A 14 15.72 6.49 7.94
N SER A 15 15.20 6.90 6.78
CA SER A 15 14.32 8.06 6.70
C SER A 15 13.06 7.88 7.56
N ARG A 16 12.54 9.00 8.10
CA ARG A 16 11.28 9.00 8.87
C ARG A 16 10.12 8.36 8.09
N GLN A 17 10.09 8.57 6.77
CA GLN A 17 9.09 7.97 5.89
C GLN A 17 9.23 6.44 5.84
N ARG A 18 10.46 5.91 5.77
CA ARG A 18 10.69 4.46 5.79
C ARG A 18 10.27 3.84 7.12
N LYS A 19 10.57 4.49 8.25
CA LYS A 19 10.07 4.07 9.58
C LYS A 19 8.55 3.96 9.60
N TYR A 20 7.84 4.96 9.07
CA TYR A 20 6.38 4.90 8.93
C TYR A 20 5.90 3.71 8.09
N GLN A 21 6.54 3.43 6.95
CA GLN A 21 6.16 2.29 6.13
C GLN A 21 6.36 0.96 6.86
N LEU A 22 7.45 0.81 7.60
CA LEU A 22 7.72 -0.39 8.41
C LEU A 22 6.67 -0.58 9.50
N ARG A 23 6.29 0.51 10.20
CA ARG A 23 5.18 0.50 11.17
C ARG A 23 3.87 0.06 10.54
N MET A 24 3.51 0.63 9.38
CA MET A 24 2.29 0.22 8.67
C MET A 24 2.36 -1.24 8.24
N GLN A 25 3.51 -1.74 7.79
CA GLN A 25 3.68 -3.15 7.44
C GLN A 25 3.52 -4.08 8.64
N ARG A 26 4.13 -3.73 9.79
CA ARG A 26 3.97 -4.45 11.05
C ARG A 26 2.51 -4.56 11.46
N ASP A 27 1.77 -3.44 11.37
CA ASP A 27 0.37 -3.37 11.76
C ASP A 27 -0.60 -3.91 10.68
N ARG A 28 -0.08 -4.53 9.60
CA ARG A 28 -0.86 -5.00 8.43
C ARG A 28 -1.75 -3.92 7.83
N ARG A 29 -1.21 -2.71 7.75
CA ARG A 29 -1.85 -1.50 7.22
C ARG A 29 -1.17 -1.06 5.94
N CYS A 30 -1.94 -0.32 5.13
CA CYS A 30 -1.49 0.23 3.88
C CYS A 30 -0.46 1.33 4.13
N THR A 31 0.70 1.22 3.49
CA THR A 31 1.78 2.21 3.61
C THR A 31 1.46 3.56 2.98
N GLU A 32 0.37 3.67 2.20
CA GLU A 32 -0.04 4.92 1.52
C GLU A 32 -1.14 5.67 2.28
N CYS A 33 -2.03 4.98 3.00
CA CYS A 33 -3.17 5.61 3.65
C CYS A 33 -3.56 5.06 5.03
N GLY A 34 -2.80 4.09 5.57
CA GLY A 34 -3.05 3.52 6.90
C GLY A 34 -4.28 2.62 7.05
N GLN A 35 -5.06 2.40 5.98
CA GLN A 35 -6.20 1.46 5.97
C GLN A 35 -5.72 0.01 6.06
N PRO A 36 -6.55 -0.96 6.51
CA PRO A 36 -6.18 -2.37 6.52
C PRO A 36 -5.63 -2.83 5.17
N ALA A 37 -4.47 -3.48 5.20
CA ALA A 37 -3.89 -4.06 3.99
C ALA A 37 -4.65 -5.35 3.65
N VAL A 38 -4.96 -5.50 2.36
CA VAL A 38 -5.62 -6.72 1.85
C VAL A 38 -4.55 -7.70 1.36
N GLN A 39 -3.53 -7.18 0.69
CA GLN A 39 -2.44 -8.01 0.19
C GLN A 39 -1.12 -7.24 0.18
N GLY A 40 -0.10 -7.86 0.77
CA GLY A 40 1.20 -7.22 0.98
C GLY A 40 1.07 -5.95 1.83
N SER A 41 1.58 -4.84 1.32
CA SER A 41 1.67 -3.56 2.04
C SER A 41 0.59 -2.54 1.66
N ARG A 42 -0.44 -2.94 0.90
CA ARG A 42 -1.47 -2.02 0.38
C ARG A 42 -2.90 -2.50 0.60
N CYS A 43 -3.80 -1.53 0.73
CA CYS A 43 -5.23 -1.78 0.70
C CYS A 43 -5.74 -1.95 -0.74
N LEU A 44 -6.93 -2.52 -0.89
CA LEU A 44 -7.57 -2.79 -2.18
C LEU A 44 -7.60 -1.56 -3.10
N LYS A 45 -7.99 -0.40 -2.54
CA LYS A 45 -8.05 0.87 -3.27
C LYS A 45 -6.71 1.23 -3.93
N HIS A 46 -5.61 1.10 -3.20
CA HIS A 46 -4.28 1.43 -3.71
C HIS A 46 -3.74 0.37 -4.68
N LEU A 47 -4.11 -0.91 -4.51
CA LEU A 47 -3.80 -1.96 -5.47
C LEU A 47 -4.46 -1.68 -6.83
N VAL A 48 -5.75 -1.39 -6.85
CA VAL A 48 -6.49 -1.05 -8.08
C VAL A 48 -5.94 0.24 -8.70
N LYS A 49 -5.73 1.30 -7.90
CA LYS A 49 -5.17 2.56 -8.40
C LYS A 49 -3.78 2.38 -9.03
N ALA A 50 -2.91 1.59 -8.41
CA ALA A 50 -1.60 1.29 -8.96
C ALA A 50 -1.71 0.51 -10.28
N ARG A 51 -2.64 -0.44 -10.38
CA ARG A 51 -2.92 -1.19 -11.61
C ARG A 51 -3.43 -0.29 -12.73
N GLU A 52 -4.40 0.59 -12.44
CA GLU A 52 -4.93 1.57 -13.39
C GLU A 52 -3.81 2.48 -13.93
N ARG A 53 -2.93 2.95 -13.03
CA ARG A 53 -1.76 3.76 -13.40
C ARG A 53 -0.83 3.00 -14.35
N GLN A 54 -0.51 1.74 -14.03
CA GLN A 54 0.32 0.89 -14.91
C GLN A 54 -0.37 0.63 -16.26
N ARG A 55 -1.69 0.41 -16.27
CA ARG A 55 -2.46 0.23 -17.50
C ARG A 55 -2.33 1.45 -18.41
N LYS A 56 -2.56 2.65 -17.85
CA LYS A 56 -2.43 3.92 -18.58
C LYS A 56 -1.01 4.14 -19.09
N LYS A 57 0.01 3.90 -18.23
CA LYS A 57 1.43 4.05 -18.62
C LYS A 57 1.82 3.11 -19.75
N ARG A 58 1.27 1.89 -19.80
CA ARG A 58 1.56 0.90 -20.86
C ARG A 58 0.64 1.01 -22.08
N GLY A 59 -0.27 1.98 -22.14
CA GLY A 59 -1.19 2.16 -23.28
C GLY A 59 -2.22 1.03 -23.45
N LEU A 60 -2.47 0.23 -22.42
CA LEU A 60 -3.38 -0.91 -22.49
C LEU A 60 -4.84 -0.41 -22.53
N LYS A 61 -5.55 -0.67 -23.62
CA LYS A 61 -6.93 -0.17 -23.84
C LYS A 61 -7.96 -0.82 -22.92
N ARG A 62 -7.83 -2.12 -22.64
CA ARG A 62 -8.83 -2.90 -21.89
C ARG A 62 -8.37 -3.20 -20.46
N ARG A 63 -9.34 -3.33 -19.55
CA ARG A 63 -9.13 -3.88 -18.20
C ARG A 63 -9.15 -5.40 -18.28
N TYR A 64 -8.04 -6.04 -17.95
CA TYR A 64 -7.98 -7.49 -17.82
C TYR A 64 -8.40 -7.89 -16.40
N TYR A 65 -9.69 -8.19 -16.22
CA TYR A 65 -10.30 -8.50 -14.91
C TYR A 65 -9.74 -9.78 -14.25
N GLY A 66 -9.02 -10.61 -14.99
CA GLY A 66 -8.35 -11.80 -14.44
C GLY A 66 -7.18 -11.49 -13.49
N THR A 67 -6.72 -10.25 -13.38
CA THR A 67 -5.64 -9.90 -12.44
C THR A 67 -6.10 -9.84 -10.99
N LEU A 68 -5.19 -10.20 -10.09
CA LEU A 68 -5.34 -10.20 -8.63
C LEU A 68 -6.10 -8.99 -8.06
N SER A 69 -5.71 -7.76 -8.44
CA SER A 69 -6.34 -6.54 -7.90
C SER A 69 -7.83 -6.42 -8.25
N TYR A 70 -8.22 -6.82 -9.46
CA TYR A 70 -9.63 -6.76 -9.87
C TYR A 70 -10.41 -7.95 -9.33
N LYS A 71 -9.80 -9.12 -9.20
CA LYS A 71 -10.41 -10.28 -8.53
C LYS A 71 -10.73 -9.98 -7.07
N LEU A 72 -9.77 -9.40 -6.34
CA LEU A 72 -10.00 -8.95 -4.96
C LEU A 72 -11.04 -7.84 -4.87
N GLN A 73 -11.16 -7.00 -5.89
CA GLN A 73 -12.18 -5.96 -5.95
C GLN A 73 -13.58 -6.53 -6.19
N ALA A 74 -13.69 -7.60 -6.98
CA ALA A 74 -14.97 -8.25 -7.25
C ALA A 74 -15.44 -9.14 -6.09
N ALA A 75 -14.52 -9.59 -5.23
CA ALA A 75 -14.80 -10.47 -4.10
C ALA A 75 -15.01 -9.72 -2.76
N ALA A 76 -14.82 -8.41 -2.73
CA ALA A 76 -14.96 -7.55 -1.56
C ALA A 76 -16.26 -6.75 -1.63
#